data_AF-A0A261QEZ7-F1
#
_entry.id   AF-A0A261QEZ7-F1
#
_cell.length_a   1.000
_cell.length_b   1.000
_cell.length_c   1.000
_cell.angle_alpha   90.00
_cell.angle_beta   90.00
_cell.angle_gamma   90.00
#
_symmetry.space_group_name_H-M   'P 1'
#
loop_
_entity.id
_entity.type
_entity.pdbx_description
1 polymer ?
#
loop_
_entity_poly.entity_id
_entity_poly.type
_entity_poly.pdbx_seq_one_letter_code
_entity_poly.pdbx_strand_id
1 'polypeptide(L)'
;MKRVIQHNERISANDLSLFLQSQSTTIEKNITTFIVFDDSLSKEEQVALQTLSDSLFHSFSKVKHHLYKEEIDLFYQQFYEMWLYPNLSLLTNARLQTFSFILWKSMLPLILKMKTNKVMPVISSIQEILSHLMATYNEQVHLSKEQSLSHSGLSLKQTFKHTTLIEEIDELLIRSNGMNDLIHILKHCEKLLGFNRSSFYSYIPWSKEVHGVIGAEPAKMESIKEPLHALKPLKTAMLTKKPVFIKNPSQYLDEKYIKWFNIKSFFIIPVFDRTFYGWLIFDNIGEELEFKPEMINILEKVGDRIGIYLTRCDKEFSTEPHLHITEREMNVLHLLAEGCNNKEIAELLHLSEHTVKDYISNLMVKFDAKNRAQIVAIGFRKGYVK
;
A
#
# COMPACT_ATOMS: atom_id res chain seq x y z
N MET A 1 3.15 -49.56 -6.84
CA MET A 1 3.56 -48.28 -6.22
C MET A 1 3.02 -47.05 -6.95
N LYS A 2 3.33 -46.79 -8.23
CA LYS A 2 2.83 -45.59 -8.97
C LYS A 2 1.30 -45.41 -8.96
N ARG A 3 0.51 -46.49 -9.14
CA ARG A 3 -0.98 -46.42 -9.12
C ARG A 3 -1.60 -46.11 -7.75
N VAL A 4 -0.96 -46.52 -6.65
CA VAL A 4 -1.44 -46.26 -5.27
C VAL A 4 -1.11 -44.83 -4.85
N ILE A 5 0.06 -44.34 -5.24
CA ILE A 5 0.47 -42.93 -5.04
C ILE A 5 -0.45 -41.99 -5.83
N GLN A 6 -0.74 -42.31 -7.10
CA GLN A 6 -1.68 -41.55 -7.94
C GLN A 6 -3.13 -41.56 -7.43
N HIS A 7 -3.56 -42.61 -6.71
CA HIS A 7 -4.91 -42.67 -6.13
C HIS A 7 -5.00 -41.84 -4.84
N ASN A 8 -3.96 -41.86 -3.99
CA ASN A 8 -3.92 -41.08 -2.75
C ASN A 8 -3.81 -39.57 -2.99
N GLU A 9 -3.03 -39.12 -3.99
CA GLU A 9 -2.92 -37.70 -4.37
C GLU A 9 -4.22 -37.14 -4.99
N ARG A 10 -4.99 -37.98 -5.69
CA ARG A 10 -6.32 -37.58 -6.23
C ARG A 10 -7.36 -37.38 -5.14
N ILE A 11 -7.27 -38.13 -4.04
CA ILE A 11 -8.17 -38.00 -2.90
C ILE A 11 -7.85 -36.71 -2.12
N SER A 12 -6.57 -36.33 -2.02
CA SER A 12 -6.13 -35.18 -1.21
C SER A 12 -6.52 -33.82 -1.78
N ALA A 13 -6.42 -33.60 -3.09
CA ALA A 13 -6.75 -32.32 -3.72
C ALA A 13 -8.26 -32.00 -3.69
N ASN A 14 -9.11 -33.01 -3.94
CA ASN A 14 -10.56 -32.86 -3.84
C ASN A 14 -11.02 -32.61 -2.40
N ASP A 15 -10.40 -33.31 -1.43
CA ASP A 15 -10.72 -33.11 -0.03
C ASP A 15 -10.29 -31.73 0.47
N LEU A 16 -9.15 -31.21 0.01
CA LEU A 16 -8.74 -29.83 0.27
C LEU A 16 -9.70 -28.82 -0.34
N SER A 17 -10.12 -29.02 -1.60
CA SER A 17 -11.07 -28.12 -2.27
C SER A 17 -12.40 -28.05 -1.52
N LEU A 18 -12.97 -29.18 -1.14
CA LEU A 18 -14.23 -29.24 -0.36
C LEU A 18 -14.06 -28.62 1.03
N PHE A 19 -12.92 -28.86 1.67
CA PHE A 19 -12.59 -28.24 2.95
C PHE A 19 -12.56 -26.71 2.82
N LEU A 20 -11.79 -26.16 1.87
CA LEU A 20 -11.67 -24.72 1.66
C LEU A 20 -13.01 -24.09 1.28
N GLN A 21 -13.80 -24.73 0.42
CA GLN A 21 -15.15 -24.24 0.07
C GLN A 21 -16.07 -24.17 1.29
N SER A 22 -16.10 -25.22 2.12
CA SER A 22 -16.99 -25.27 3.29
C SER A 22 -16.54 -24.38 4.45
N GLN A 23 -15.23 -24.09 4.56
CA GLN A 23 -14.66 -23.41 5.72
C GLN A 23 -14.11 -22.01 5.44
N SER A 24 -14.06 -21.55 4.18
CA SER A 24 -13.42 -20.29 3.76
C SER A 24 -13.72 -19.10 4.67
N THR A 25 -15.00 -18.77 4.89
CA THR A 25 -15.42 -17.64 5.74
C THR A 25 -14.95 -17.79 7.19
N THR A 26 -14.95 -19.01 7.73
CA THR A 26 -14.48 -19.29 9.09
C THR A 26 -12.96 -19.14 9.18
N ILE A 27 -12.23 -19.63 8.17
CA ILE A 27 -10.77 -19.50 8.10
C ILE A 27 -10.40 -18.02 8.01
N GLU A 28 -11.04 -17.25 7.14
CA GLU A 28 -10.79 -15.81 6.97
C GLU A 28 -11.04 -15.02 8.27
N LYS A 29 -12.13 -15.33 8.98
CA LYS A 29 -12.42 -14.75 10.30
C LYS A 29 -11.36 -15.11 11.34
N ASN A 30 -10.90 -16.36 11.36
CA ASN A 30 -9.85 -16.81 12.26
C ASN A 30 -8.53 -16.09 11.97
N ILE A 31 -8.13 -15.96 10.70
CA ILE A 31 -6.92 -15.22 10.30
C ILE A 31 -7.00 -13.77 10.77
N THR A 32 -8.10 -13.09 10.46
CA THR A 32 -8.32 -11.70 10.90
C THR A 32 -8.20 -11.56 12.42
N THR A 33 -8.80 -12.50 13.17
CA THR A 33 -8.69 -12.53 14.63
C THR A 33 -7.24 -12.71 15.08
N PHE A 34 -6.51 -13.67 14.50
CA PHE A 34 -5.10 -13.88 14.88
C PHE A 34 -4.20 -12.72 14.51
N ILE A 35 -4.47 -11.99 13.43
CA ILE A 35 -3.69 -10.82 13.05
C ILE A 35 -3.98 -9.65 14.01
N VAL A 36 -5.26 -9.36 14.26
CA VAL A 36 -5.67 -8.19 15.06
C VAL A 36 -5.28 -8.30 16.53
N PHE A 37 -5.32 -9.51 17.09
CA PHE A 37 -5.03 -9.76 18.50
C PHE A 37 -3.61 -10.23 18.78
N ASP A 38 -2.70 -10.19 17.79
CA ASP A 38 -1.29 -10.48 18.01
C ASP A 38 -0.53 -9.17 18.28
N ASP A 39 -0.30 -8.92 19.57
CA ASP A 39 0.41 -7.73 20.07
C ASP A 39 1.89 -7.68 19.64
N SER A 40 2.44 -8.79 19.13
CA SER A 40 3.81 -8.83 18.62
C SER A 40 3.94 -8.24 17.21
N LEU A 41 2.82 -8.14 16.47
CA LEU A 41 2.81 -7.59 15.12
C LEU A 41 2.69 -6.06 15.15
N SER A 42 3.58 -5.39 14.43
CA SER A 42 3.41 -3.97 14.16
C SER A 42 2.15 -3.72 13.33
N LYS A 43 1.59 -2.49 13.39
CA LYS A 43 0.44 -2.10 12.56
C LYS A 43 0.69 -2.30 11.06
N GLU A 44 1.93 -2.11 10.62
CA GLU A 44 2.32 -2.36 9.22
C GLU A 44 2.22 -3.84 8.88
N GLU A 45 2.74 -4.72 9.74
CA GLU A 45 2.67 -6.16 9.55
C GLU A 45 1.23 -6.67 9.59
N GLN A 46 0.40 -6.14 10.49
CA GLN A 46 -1.01 -6.50 10.53
C GLN A 46 -1.72 -6.17 9.21
N VAL A 47 -1.48 -4.98 8.64
CA VAL A 47 -2.08 -4.58 7.36
C VAL A 47 -1.54 -5.42 6.20
N ALA A 48 -0.23 -5.69 6.16
CA ALA A 48 0.38 -6.52 5.14
C ALA A 48 -0.19 -7.95 5.17
N LEU A 49 -0.25 -8.58 6.33
CA LEU A 49 -0.80 -9.93 6.52
C LEU A 49 -2.29 -9.99 6.21
N GLN A 50 -3.06 -8.96 6.56
CA GLN A 50 -4.48 -8.89 6.21
C GLN A 50 -4.66 -8.76 4.69
N THR A 51 -3.83 -7.93 4.03
CA THR A 51 -3.88 -7.78 2.56
C THR A 51 -3.54 -9.10 1.86
N LEU A 52 -2.52 -9.82 2.35
CA LEU A 52 -2.16 -11.15 1.85
C LEU A 52 -3.32 -12.14 2.02
N SER A 53 -3.99 -12.12 3.17
CA SER A 53 -5.16 -12.97 3.47
C SER A 53 -6.33 -12.66 2.53
N ASP A 54 -6.75 -11.40 2.44
CA ASP A 54 -7.86 -10.96 1.58
C ASP A 54 -7.60 -11.37 0.12
N SER A 55 -6.37 -11.15 -0.37
CA SER A 55 -5.95 -11.54 -1.72
C SER A 55 -5.98 -13.06 -1.93
N LEU A 56 -5.64 -13.86 -0.90
CA LEU A 56 -5.59 -15.32 -0.95
C LEU A 56 -6.98 -15.91 -1.18
N PHE A 57 -7.96 -15.52 -0.35
CA PHE A 57 -9.33 -16.03 -0.46
C PHE A 57 -10.01 -15.56 -1.74
N HIS A 58 -9.71 -14.34 -2.19
CA HIS A 58 -10.15 -13.89 -3.51
C HIS A 58 -9.61 -14.82 -4.61
N SER A 59 -8.31 -15.12 -4.58
CA SER A 59 -7.68 -15.98 -5.59
C SER A 59 -8.29 -17.38 -5.58
N PHE A 60 -8.53 -17.96 -4.41
CA PHE A 60 -9.24 -19.24 -4.28
C PHE A 60 -10.67 -19.22 -4.81
N SER A 61 -11.42 -18.13 -4.59
CA SER A 61 -12.80 -18.01 -5.11
C SER A 61 -12.90 -18.05 -6.64
N LYS A 62 -11.80 -17.69 -7.34
CA LYS A 62 -11.71 -17.70 -8.80
C LYS A 62 -11.24 -19.04 -9.36
N VAL A 63 -10.58 -19.88 -8.56
CA VAL A 63 -10.23 -21.25 -8.94
C VAL A 63 -11.49 -22.11 -8.82
N LYS A 64 -12.25 -22.22 -9.92
CA LYS A 64 -13.55 -22.93 -9.96
C LYS A 64 -13.48 -24.43 -10.28
N HIS A 65 -12.33 -25.07 -10.33
CA HIS A 65 -12.20 -26.41 -10.90
C HIS A 65 -11.93 -27.52 -9.87
N HIS A 66 -12.48 -28.72 -10.16
CA HIS A 66 -12.04 -29.97 -9.55
C HIS A 66 -10.57 -30.18 -9.89
N LEU A 67 -9.70 -30.27 -8.88
CA LEU A 67 -8.26 -30.39 -9.10
C LEU A 67 -7.92 -31.82 -9.59
N TYR A 68 -7.79 -32.00 -10.90
CA TYR A 68 -7.21 -33.21 -11.49
C TYR A 68 -5.68 -33.11 -11.53
N LYS A 69 -4.97 -34.25 -11.47
CA LYS A 69 -3.49 -34.27 -11.39
C LYS A 69 -2.78 -33.59 -12.56
N GLU A 70 -3.33 -33.64 -13.77
CA GLU A 70 -2.80 -32.94 -14.96
C GLU A 70 -3.08 -31.42 -14.92
N GLU A 71 -3.97 -30.98 -14.03
CA GLU A 71 -4.33 -29.58 -13.79
C GLU A 71 -3.70 -29.02 -12.52
N ILE A 72 -2.98 -29.82 -11.72
CA ILE A 72 -2.34 -29.36 -10.47
C ILE A 72 -1.20 -28.39 -10.79
N ASP A 73 -0.36 -28.69 -11.79
CA ASP A 73 0.70 -27.78 -12.23
C ASP A 73 0.10 -26.48 -12.78
N LEU A 74 -1.01 -26.58 -13.53
CA LEU A 74 -1.75 -25.43 -14.03
C LEU A 74 -2.39 -24.63 -12.89
N PHE A 75 -2.90 -25.30 -11.86
CA PHE A 75 -3.43 -24.68 -10.66
C PHE A 75 -2.34 -23.93 -9.90
N TYR A 76 -1.17 -24.52 -9.68
CA TYR A 76 -0.04 -23.85 -9.05
C TYR A 76 0.40 -22.63 -9.88
N GLN A 77 0.51 -22.78 -11.19
CA GLN A 77 0.84 -21.66 -12.08
C GLN A 77 -0.18 -20.53 -11.98
N GLN A 78 -1.48 -20.84 -12.07
CA GLN A 78 -2.56 -19.86 -11.92
C GLN A 78 -2.57 -19.23 -10.53
N PHE A 79 -2.35 -20.02 -9.47
CA PHE A 79 -2.28 -19.55 -8.10
C PHE A 79 -1.10 -18.59 -7.91
N TYR A 80 0.06 -18.87 -8.50
CA TYR A 80 1.20 -17.95 -8.45
C TYR A 80 0.93 -16.66 -9.23
N GLU A 81 0.37 -16.75 -10.44
CA GLU A 81 -0.03 -15.60 -11.25
C GLU A 81 -1.09 -14.71 -10.59
N MET A 82 -2.02 -15.32 -9.85
CA MET A 82 -3.12 -14.60 -9.21
C MET A 82 -2.80 -14.10 -7.80
N TRP A 83 -1.92 -14.79 -7.07
CA TRP A 83 -1.63 -14.47 -5.67
C TRP A 83 -0.16 -14.14 -5.42
N LEU A 84 0.79 -14.98 -5.81
CA LEU A 84 2.20 -14.76 -5.47
C LEU A 84 2.75 -13.47 -6.09
N TYR A 85 2.61 -13.30 -7.41
CA TYR A 85 3.19 -12.16 -8.11
C TYR A 85 2.55 -10.81 -7.72
N PRO A 86 1.21 -10.68 -7.61
CA PRO A 86 0.60 -9.43 -7.15
C PRO A 86 0.99 -9.03 -5.73
N ASN A 87 1.35 -10.01 -4.89
CA ASN A 87 1.74 -9.78 -3.51
C ASN A 87 3.26 -9.75 -3.30
N LEU A 88 4.07 -9.84 -4.35
CA LEU A 88 5.54 -9.98 -4.22
C LEU A 88 6.18 -8.81 -3.45
N SER A 89 5.63 -7.59 -3.57
CA SER A 89 6.12 -6.42 -2.83
C SER A 89 5.73 -6.41 -1.35
N LEU A 90 4.71 -7.17 -0.96
CA LEU A 90 4.29 -7.34 0.43
C LEU A 90 5.03 -8.50 1.10
N LEU A 91 5.46 -9.48 0.31
CA LEU A 91 6.12 -10.70 0.78
C LEU A 91 7.58 -10.43 1.19
N THR A 92 7.91 -10.87 2.39
CA THR A 92 9.28 -11.08 2.87
C THR A 92 9.36 -12.50 3.42
N ASN A 93 10.57 -13.07 3.60
CA ASN A 93 10.68 -14.39 4.23
C ASN A 93 10.00 -14.46 5.60
N ALA A 94 10.17 -13.41 6.41
CA ALA A 94 9.50 -13.30 7.71
C ALA A 94 7.97 -13.24 7.55
N ARG A 95 7.45 -12.37 6.68
CA ARG A 95 5.99 -12.25 6.46
C ARG A 95 5.39 -13.52 5.89
N LEU A 96 6.08 -14.20 4.99
CA LEU A 96 5.61 -15.46 4.41
C LEU A 96 5.56 -16.57 5.48
N GLN A 97 6.54 -16.64 6.37
CA GLN A 97 6.54 -17.58 7.50
C GLN A 97 5.41 -17.27 8.49
N THR A 98 5.26 -16.01 8.90
CA THR A 98 4.19 -15.57 9.80
C THR A 98 2.82 -15.82 9.18
N PHE A 99 2.63 -15.48 7.90
CA PHE A 99 1.41 -15.75 7.16
C PHE A 99 1.08 -17.23 7.11
N SER A 100 2.06 -18.07 6.77
CA SER A 100 1.91 -19.54 6.74
C SER A 100 1.52 -20.10 8.10
N PHE A 101 2.13 -19.59 9.18
CA PHE A 101 1.80 -19.99 10.55
C PHE A 101 0.38 -19.60 10.94
N ILE A 102 -0.04 -18.36 10.66
CA ILE A 102 -1.39 -17.86 10.93
C ILE A 102 -2.42 -18.64 10.12
N LEU A 103 -2.17 -18.87 8.83
CA LEU A 103 -3.02 -19.68 7.96
C LEU A 103 -3.17 -21.10 8.52
N TRP A 104 -2.07 -21.75 8.91
CA TRP A 104 -2.12 -23.08 9.52
C TRP A 104 -2.93 -23.09 10.83
N LYS A 105 -2.66 -22.14 11.72
CA LYS A 105 -3.35 -21.97 13.02
C LYS A 105 -4.85 -21.73 12.82
N SER A 106 -5.24 -21.01 11.77
CA SER A 106 -6.64 -20.72 11.43
C SER A 106 -7.43 -21.94 10.95
N MET A 107 -6.75 -22.91 10.33
CA MET A 107 -7.35 -24.13 9.79
C MET A 107 -7.36 -25.28 10.80
N LEU A 108 -6.38 -25.33 11.70
CA LEU A 108 -6.17 -26.47 12.62
C LEU A 108 -7.44 -26.87 13.41
N PRO A 109 -8.20 -25.96 14.05
CA PRO A 109 -9.42 -26.35 14.79
C PRO A 109 -10.52 -26.91 13.89
N LEU A 110 -10.53 -26.55 12.60
CA LEU A 110 -11.52 -27.00 11.62
C LEU A 110 -11.12 -28.36 11.06
N ILE A 111 -9.83 -28.57 10.80
CA ILE A 111 -9.27 -29.86 10.39
C ILE A 111 -9.54 -30.92 11.45
N LEU A 112 -9.37 -30.59 12.74
CA LEU A 112 -9.63 -31.52 13.85
C LEU A 112 -11.11 -31.95 13.97
N LYS A 113 -12.04 -31.21 13.35
CA LYS A 113 -13.48 -31.57 13.31
C LYS A 113 -13.85 -32.45 12.11
N MET A 114 -12.92 -32.70 11.19
CA MET A 114 -13.16 -33.54 10.02
C MET A 114 -13.21 -35.02 10.39
N LYS A 115 -13.80 -35.84 9.50
CA LYS A 115 -13.70 -37.30 9.60
C LYS A 115 -12.23 -37.72 9.52
N THR A 116 -11.81 -38.67 10.34
CA THR A 116 -10.40 -39.08 10.51
C THR A 116 -9.72 -39.44 9.19
N ASN A 117 -10.44 -40.07 8.26
CA ASN A 117 -9.92 -40.44 6.93
C ASN A 117 -9.72 -39.26 5.97
N LYS A 118 -10.18 -38.06 6.31
CA LYS A 118 -10.07 -36.82 5.53
C LYS A 118 -9.03 -35.84 6.09
N VAL A 119 -8.56 -36.06 7.32
CA VAL A 119 -7.59 -35.18 7.99
C VAL A 119 -6.24 -35.18 7.29
N MET A 120 -5.62 -36.37 7.15
CA MET A 120 -4.27 -36.49 6.59
C MET A 120 -4.14 -36.00 5.13
N PRO A 121 -5.10 -36.28 4.23
CA PRO A 121 -5.06 -35.76 2.86
C PRO A 121 -5.09 -34.22 2.81
N VAL A 122 -5.93 -33.57 3.64
CA VAL A 122 -6.00 -32.11 3.69
C VAL A 122 -4.71 -31.50 4.26
N ILE A 123 -4.19 -32.06 5.36
CA ILE A 123 -2.91 -31.63 5.95
C ILE A 123 -1.78 -31.69 4.93
N SER A 124 -1.64 -32.83 4.23
CA SER A 124 -0.56 -33.04 3.26
C SER A 124 -0.65 -32.05 2.10
N SER A 125 -1.86 -31.78 1.60
CA SER A 125 -2.07 -30.83 0.51
C SER A 125 -1.72 -29.40 0.90
N ILE A 126 -2.07 -28.98 2.13
CA ILE A 126 -1.71 -27.65 2.64
C ILE A 126 -0.18 -27.52 2.79
N GLN A 127 0.47 -28.54 3.35
CA GLN A 127 1.92 -28.56 3.50
C GLN A 127 2.63 -28.48 2.15
N GLU A 128 2.14 -29.21 1.15
CA GLU A 128 2.66 -29.18 -0.21
C GLU A 128 2.52 -27.78 -0.82
N ILE A 129 1.33 -27.17 -0.75
CA ILE A 129 1.10 -25.80 -1.26
C ILE A 129 2.03 -24.78 -0.59
N LEU A 130 2.14 -24.82 0.74
CA LEU A 130 3.00 -23.87 1.47
C LEU A 130 4.48 -24.07 1.17
N SER A 131 4.93 -25.33 1.03
CA SER A 131 6.31 -25.66 0.69
C SER A 131 6.65 -25.18 -0.72
N HIS A 132 5.76 -25.43 -1.67
CA HIS A 132 5.91 -24.94 -3.03
C HIS A 132 5.88 -23.41 -3.10
N LEU A 133 4.98 -22.76 -2.39
CA LEU A 133 4.93 -21.29 -2.32
C LEU A 133 6.24 -20.70 -1.76
N MET A 134 6.78 -21.27 -0.69
CA MET A 134 8.07 -20.85 -0.13
C MET A 134 9.21 -21.11 -1.11
N ALA A 135 9.24 -22.27 -1.77
CA ALA A 135 10.26 -22.60 -2.76
C ALA A 135 10.22 -21.63 -3.94
N THR A 136 9.04 -21.37 -4.52
CA THR A 136 8.86 -20.46 -5.65
C THR A 136 9.15 -19.01 -5.27
N TYR A 137 8.70 -18.54 -4.10
CA TYR A 137 9.08 -17.20 -3.62
C TYR A 137 10.60 -17.07 -3.46
N ASN A 138 11.24 -18.05 -2.83
CA ASN A 138 12.69 -18.06 -2.66
C ASN A 138 13.40 -18.10 -4.00
N GLU A 139 12.96 -18.95 -4.94
CA GLU A 139 13.51 -19.00 -6.29
C GLU A 139 13.36 -17.66 -7.02
N GLN A 140 12.23 -16.98 -6.91
CA GLN A 140 12.04 -15.64 -7.50
C GLN A 140 12.95 -14.58 -6.86
N VAL A 141 13.10 -14.60 -5.53
CA VAL A 141 14.04 -13.71 -4.82
C VAL A 141 15.50 -14.05 -5.15
N HIS A 142 15.82 -15.34 -5.29
CA HIS A 142 17.13 -15.82 -5.68
C HIS A 142 17.44 -15.49 -7.14
N LEU A 143 16.52 -15.66 -8.08
CA LEU A 143 16.64 -15.22 -9.47
C LEU A 143 16.83 -13.70 -9.53
N SER A 144 16.10 -12.92 -8.73
CA SER A 144 16.31 -11.48 -8.61
C SER A 144 17.71 -11.12 -8.11
N LYS A 145 18.29 -11.93 -7.21
CA LYS A 145 19.65 -11.76 -6.66
C LYS A 145 20.74 -12.35 -7.56
N GLU A 146 20.53 -13.47 -8.23
CA GLU A 146 21.46 -14.12 -9.13
C GLU A 146 21.50 -13.42 -10.48
N GLN A 147 20.39 -12.90 -11.01
CA GLN A 147 20.41 -11.96 -12.13
C GLN A 147 21.23 -10.70 -11.81
N SER A 148 21.32 -10.31 -10.53
CA SER A 148 22.24 -9.25 -10.10
C SER A 148 23.72 -9.68 -10.01
N LEU A 149 24.02 -10.99 -9.98
CA LEU A 149 25.37 -11.56 -9.77
C LEU A 149 25.95 -12.35 -10.97
N SER A 150 25.14 -12.93 -11.85
CA SER A 150 25.55 -13.83 -12.95
C SER A 150 25.30 -13.28 -14.36
N HIS A 151 24.65 -12.12 -14.48
CA HIS A 151 24.44 -11.40 -15.74
C HIS A 151 25.34 -10.17 -15.86
N SER A 152 26.65 -10.32 -15.72
CA SER A 152 27.58 -9.19 -15.89
C SER A 152 27.51 -8.52 -17.28
N GLY A 153 26.86 -9.10 -18.30
CA GLY A 153 26.65 -8.45 -19.60
C GLY A 153 25.23 -7.91 -19.86
N LEU A 154 24.19 -8.67 -19.50
CA LEU A 154 22.76 -8.33 -19.73
C LEU A 154 22.14 -7.56 -18.55
N SER A 155 22.50 -7.91 -17.32
CA SER A 155 22.13 -7.13 -16.13
C SER A 155 22.94 -5.85 -16.06
N LEU A 156 24.19 -5.79 -16.58
CA LEU A 156 24.82 -4.49 -16.82
C LEU A 156 23.99 -3.65 -17.79
N LYS A 157 23.47 -4.19 -18.91
CA LYS A 157 22.63 -3.42 -19.84
C LYS A 157 21.28 -3.00 -19.23
N GLN A 158 20.60 -3.87 -18.49
CA GLN A 158 19.34 -3.52 -17.81
C GLN A 158 19.58 -2.56 -16.64
N THR A 159 20.55 -2.84 -15.78
CA THR A 159 20.97 -1.94 -14.70
C THR A 159 21.41 -0.59 -15.25
N PHE A 160 22.21 -0.58 -16.32
CA PHE A 160 22.58 0.65 -17.02
C PHE A 160 21.34 1.36 -17.56
N LYS A 161 20.43 0.67 -18.24
CA LYS A 161 19.16 1.25 -18.71
C LYS A 161 18.32 1.83 -17.56
N HIS A 162 18.25 1.17 -16.40
CA HIS A 162 17.54 1.66 -15.23
C HIS A 162 18.24 2.84 -14.57
N THR A 163 19.57 2.81 -14.49
CA THR A 163 20.39 3.92 -14.02
C THR A 163 20.22 5.14 -14.92
N THR A 164 20.32 4.96 -16.25
CA THR A 164 20.07 6.01 -17.24
C THR A 164 18.66 6.57 -17.12
N LEU A 165 17.64 5.72 -16.93
CA LEU A 165 16.26 6.18 -16.73
C LEU A 165 16.13 7.07 -15.48
N ILE A 166 16.72 6.65 -14.35
CA ILE A 166 16.68 7.45 -13.12
C ILE A 166 17.49 8.74 -13.25
N GLU A 167 18.63 8.70 -13.94
CA GLU A 167 19.42 9.90 -14.25
C GLU A 167 18.62 10.91 -15.09
N GLU A 168 17.89 10.45 -16.11
CA GLU A 168 17.01 11.29 -16.92
C GLU A 168 15.90 11.94 -16.08
N ILE A 169 15.31 11.18 -15.15
CA ILE A 169 14.32 11.73 -14.21
C ILE A 169 14.98 12.75 -13.27
N ASP A 170 16.16 12.45 -12.71
CA ASP A 170 16.89 13.36 -11.82
C ASP A 170 17.22 14.68 -12.55
N GLU A 171 17.69 14.63 -13.80
CA GLU A 171 17.91 15.84 -14.62
C GLU A 171 16.64 16.67 -14.80
N LEU A 172 15.51 16.00 -15.10
CA LEU A 172 14.23 16.68 -15.28
C LEU A 172 13.77 17.35 -13.98
N LEU A 173 13.88 16.67 -12.84
CA LEU A 173 13.51 17.20 -11.53
C LEU A 173 14.41 18.35 -11.07
N ILE A 174 15.68 18.37 -11.50
CA ILE A 174 16.60 19.48 -11.23
C ILE A 174 16.19 20.73 -12.01
N ARG A 175 15.76 20.56 -13.28
CA ARG A 175 15.37 21.67 -14.16
C ARG A 175 13.95 22.18 -13.93
N SER A 176 13.09 21.38 -13.31
CA SER A 176 11.70 21.73 -13.00
C SER A 176 11.60 22.56 -11.72
N ASN A 177 10.63 23.47 -11.65
CA ASN A 177 10.36 24.25 -10.44
C ASN A 177 8.86 24.41 -10.17
N GLY A 178 8.46 24.14 -8.92
CA GLY A 178 7.08 24.31 -8.46
C GLY A 178 6.09 23.24 -8.95
N MET A 179 4.87 23.30 -8.42
CA MET A 179 3.87 22.24 -8.60
C MET A 179 3.34 22.13 -10.03
N ASN A 180 3.38 23.22 -10.81
CA ASN A 180 2.88 23.24 -12.18
C ASN A 180 3.71 22.33 -13.11
N ASP A 181 5.00 22.16 -12.82
CA ASP A 181 5.87 21.30 -13.64
C ASP A 181 5.67 19.81 -13.34
N LEU A 182 4.98 19.45 -12.26
CA LEU A 182 4.73 18.06 -11.91
C LEU A 182 3.97 17.33 -13.03
N ILE A 183 3.03 17.99 -13.72
CA ILE A 183 2.35 17.36 -14.87
C ILE A 183 3.32 17.00 -15.99
N HIS A 184 4.31 17.85 -16.26
CA HIS A 184 5.32 17.63 -17.29
C HIS A 184 6.28 16.51 -16.89
N ILE A 185 6.67 16.46 -15.61
CA ILE A 185 7.46 15.38 -15.02
C ILE A 185 6.74 14.04 -15.20
N LEU A 186 5.48 13.96 -14.81
CA LEU A 186 4.70 12.74 -14.89
C LEU A 186 4.49 12.27 -16.35
N LYS A 187 4.25 13.22 -17.28
CA LYS A 187 4.20 12.93 -18.71
C LYS A 187 5.53 12.43 -19.28
N HIS A 188 6.65 12.83 -18.71
CA HIS A 188 7.94 12.30 -19.09
C HIS A 188 8.14 10.88 -18.55
N CYS A 189 7.77 10.63 -17.28
CA CYS A 189 7.78 9.30 -16.68
C CYS A 189 6.91 8.29 -17.46
N GLU A 190 5.73 8.70 -17.95
CA GLU A 190 4.89 7.87 -18.84
C GLU A 190 5.70 7.32 -20.03
N LYS A 191 6.40 8.20 -20.74
CA LYS A 191 7.19 7.84 -21.93
C LYS A 191 8.37 6.94 -21.60
N LEU A 192 9.10 7.26 -20.53
CA LEU A 192 10.30 6.50 -20.14
C LEU A 192 9.96 5.10 -19.63
N LEU A 193 8.86 4.97 -18.88
CA LEU A 193 8.46 3.72 -18.24
C LEU A 193 7.50 2.89 -19.11
N GLY A 194 6.99 3.46 -20.21
CA GLY A 194 6.08 2.76 -21.13
C GLY A 194 4.64 2.67 -20.63
N PHE A 195 4.17 3.70 -19.92
CA PHE A 195 2.77 3.82 -19.48
C PHE A 195 2.00 4.82 -20.35
N ASN A 196 0.70 4.60 -20.53
CA ASN A 196 -0.14 5.51 -21.31
C ASN A 196 -0.77 6.64 -20.46
N ARG A 197 -0.85 6.44 -19.14
CA ARG A 197 -1.38 7.44 -18.22
C ARG A 197 -0.68 7.42 -16.86
N SER A 198 -0.47 8.61 -16.34
CA SER A 198 -0.03 8.91 -15.00
C SER A 198 -1.00 9.90 -14.34
N SER A 199 -1.07 9.81 -13.03
CA SER A 199 -1.85 10.74 -12.20
C SER A 199 -1.24 10.84 -10.80
N PHE A 200 -1.46 11.96 -10.14
CA PHE A 200 -1.06 12.21 -8.77
C PHE A 200 -2.27 12.56 -7.91
N TYR A 201 -2.37 11.88 -6.77
CA TYR A 201 -3.39 12.07 -5.75
C TYR A 201 -2.72 12.48 -4.45
N SER A 202 -3.11 13.62 -3.90
CA SER A 202 -2.57 14.10 -2.62
C SER A 202 -3.29 13.46 -1.45
N TYR A 203 -2.54 13.15 -0.39
CA TYR A 203 -3.11 12.79 0.90
C TYR A 203 -3.28 14.03 1.77
N ILE A 204 -4.46 14.18 2.36
CA ILE A 204 -4.77 15.27 3.30
C ILE A 204 -4.77 14.71 4.72
N PRO A 205 -3.73 14.93 5.55
CA PRO A 205 -3.55 14.22 6.81
C PRO A 205 -4.65 14.45 7.84
N TRP A 206 -5.16 15.68 7.95
CA TRP A 206 -6.14 16.05 8.97
C TRP A 206 -7.54 15.49 8.68
N SER A 207 -7.97 15.47 7.42
CA SER A 207 -9.25 14.88 7.03
C SER A 207 -9.13 13.38 6.70
N LYS A 208 -7.89 12.86 6.57
CA LYS A 208 -7.58 11.50 6.13
C LYS A 208 -8.21 11.19 4.76
N GLU A 209 -8.20 12.17 3.88
CA GLU A 209 -8.79 12.09 2.54
C GLU A 209 -7.72 11.99 1.46
N VAL A 210 -8.13 11.43 0.34
CA VAL A 210 -7.39 11.35 -0.91
C VAL A 210 -8.04 12.31 -1.90
N HIS A 211 -7.27 13.26 -2.41
CA HIS A 211 -7.74 14.26 -3.35
C HIS A 211 -7.02 14.07 -4.70
N GLY A 212 -7.77 14.08 -5.80
CA GLY A 212 -7.16 14.08 -7.14
C GLY A 212 -6.58 15.45 -7.48
N VAL A 213 -5.30 15.49 -7.88
CA VAL A 213 -4.60 16.76 -8.15
C VAL A 213 -4.18 16.87 -9.61
N ILE A 214 -3.48 15.84 -10.12
CA ILE A 214 -2.99 15.83 -11.50
C ILE A 214 -3.42 14.53 -12.16
N GLY A 215 -3.92 14.61 -13.38
CA GLY A 215 -4.24 13.42 -14.17
C GLY A 215 -4.86 13.76 -15.50
N ALA A 216 -5.18 12.72 -16.27
CA ALA A 216 -6.00 12.88 -17.46
C ALA A 216 -7.40 13.38 -17.04
N GLU A 217 -7.90 14.41 -17.70
CA GLU A 217 -9.21 15.03 -17.45
C GLU A 217 -9.30 15.75 -16.07
N PRO A 218 -8.79 16.99 -15.96
CA PRO A 218 -8.69 17.74 -14.70
C PRO A 218 -10.01 17.83 -13.92
N ALA A 219 -11.13 18.07 -14.61
CA ALA A 219 -12.44 18.18 -13.97
C ALA A 219 -12.86 16.89 -13.23
N LYS A 220 -12.54 15.71 -13.78
CA LYS A 220 -12.78 14.44 -13.10
C LYS A 220 -11.84 14.30 -11.90
N MET A 221 -10.57 14.65 -12.06
CA MET A 221 -9.57 14.55 -10.99
C MET A 221 -9.93 15.41 -9.78
N GLU A 222 -10.28 16.67 -9.99
CA GLU A 222 -10.65 17.62 -8.93
C GLU A 222 -11.92 17.20 -8.16
N SER A 223 -12.78 16.40 -8.79
CA SER A 223 -13.98 15.84 -8.15
C SER A 223 -13.70 14.68 -7.20
N ILE A 224 -12.51 14.07 -7.28
CA ILE A 224 -12.14 12.93 -6.44
C ILE A 224 -11.74 13.43 -5.06
N LYS A 225 -12.62 13.19 -4.09
CA LYS A 225 -12.40 13.42 -2.66
C LYS A 225 -12.97 12.23 -1.91
N GLU A 226 -12.10 11.30 -1.57
CA GLU A 226 -12.50 10.03 -0.95
C GLU A 226 -11.76 9.83 0.37
N PRO A 227 -12.40 9.29 1.40
CA PRO A 227 -11.69 8.98 2.62
C PRO A 227 -10.73 7.81 2.40
N LEU A 228 -9.50 7.89 2.93
CA LEU A 228 -8.45 6.90 2.70
C LEU A 228 -8.87 5.48 3.13
N HIS A 229 -9.73 5.35 4.13
CA HIS A 229 -10.20 4.04 4.59
C HIS A 229 -11.08 3.30 3.56
N ALA A 230 -11.70 4.02 2.62
CA ALA A 230 -12.46 3.42 1.52
C ALA A 230 -11.54 2.86 0.41
N LEU A 231 -10.28 3.32 0.34
CA LEU A 231 -9.33 2.97 -0.71
C LEU A 231 -8.21 2.07 -0.14
N LYS A 232 -8.55 0.81 0.15
CA LYS A 232 -7.62 -0.17 0.78
C LYS A 232 -6.24 -0.22 0.09
N PRO A 233 -6.11 -0.29 -1.25
CA PRO A 233 -4.80 -0.38 -1.89
C PRO A 233 -3.91 0.84 -1.67
N LEU A 234 -4.49 2.04 -1.63
CA LEU A 234 -3.76 3.28 -1.36
C LEU A 234 -3.24 3.28 0.07
N LYS A 235 -4.09 2.87 1.02
CA LYS A 235 -3.68 2.70 2.43
C LYS A 235 -2.54 1.68 2.54
N THR A 236 -2.60 0.56 1.84
CA THR A 236 -1.53 -0.45 1.82
C THR A 236 -0.23 0.16 1.29
N ALA A 237 -0.25 0.79 0.12
CA ALA A 237 0.94 1.41 -0.47
C ALA A 237 1.55 2.49 0.44
N MET A 238 0.72 3.30 1.11
CA MET A 238 1.19 4.32 2.05
C MET A 238 1.89 3.72 3.27
N LEU A 239 1.31 2.67 3.85
CA LEU A 239 1.85 2.06 5.07
C LEU A 239 3.10 1.23 4.81
N THR A 240 3.15 0.50 3.70
CA THR A 240 4.31 -0.33 3.35
C THR A 240 5.42 0.46 2.68
N LYS A 241 5.12 1.68 2.21
CA LYS A 241 6.03 2.50 1.40
C LYS A 241 6.56 1.78 0.16
N LYS A 242 5.80 0.81 -0.35
CA LYS A 242 6.16 0.04 -1.54
C LYS A 242 5.12 0.25 -2.64
N PRO A 243 5.56 0.25 -3.92
CA PRO A 243 4.62 0.17 -5.02
C PRO A 243 3.73 -1.08 -4.93
N VAL A 244 2.46 -0.90 -5.26
CA VAL A 244 1.45 -1.96 -5.28
C VAL A 244 0.92 -2.09 -6.70
N PHE A 245 0.92 -3.31 -7.24
CA PHE A 245 0.32 -3.59 -8.54
C PHE A 245 -1.09 -4.13 -8.37
N ILE A 246 -2.06 -3.54 -9.07
CA ILE A 246 -3.46 -3.96 -9.07
C ILE A 246 -3.81 -4.49 -10.46
N LYS A 247 -3.91 -5.81 -10.57
CA LYS A 247 -4.33 -6.51 -11.81
C LYS A 247 -5.85 -6.51 -12.00
N ASN A 248 -6.63 -6.48 -10.90
CA ASN A 248 -8.10 -6.52 -10.97
C ASN A 248 -8.75 -5.38 -10.13
N PRO A 249 -8.93 -4.19 -10.72
CA PRO A 249 -9.44 -3.00 -10.03
C PRO A 249 -10.79 -3.17 -9.34
N SER A 250 -11.67 -4.02 -9.89
CA SER A 250 -13.06 -4.19 -9.41
C SER A 250 -13.17 -4.72 -7.98
N GLN A 251 -12.10 -5.26 -7.41
CA GLN A 251 -12.04 -5.72 -6.03
C GLN A 251 -11.82 -4.58 -5.02
N TYR A 252 -11.29 -3.46 -5.49
CA TYR A 252 -10.74 -2.44 -4.62
C TYR A 252 -11.23 -1.02 -4.93
N LEU A 253 -11.79 -0.82 -6.11
CA LEU A 253 -12.30 0.46 -6.59
C LEU A 253 -13.76 0.33 -7.00
N ASP A 254 -14.54 1.36 -6.69
CA ASP A 254 -15.90 1.51 -7.20
C ASP A 254 -15.93 1.48 -8.73
N GLU A 255 -16.97 0.86 -9.30
CA GLU A 255 -17.15 0.77 -10.76
C GLU A 255 -17.14 2.15 -11.46
N LYS A 256 -17.55 3.21 -10.75
CA LYS A 256 -17.55 4.58 -11.29
C LYS A 256 -16.14 4.99 -11.77
N TYR A 257 -15.11 4.68 -10.99
CA TYR A 257 -13.72 5.04 -11.31
C TYR A 257 -13.16 4.20 -12.45
N ILE A 258 -13.46 2.90 -12.42
CA ILE A 258 -13.05 1.95 -13.46
C ILE A 258 -13.61 2.39 -14.81
N LYS A 259 -14.87 2.81 -14.87
CA LYS A 259 -15.53 3.29 -16.08
C LYS A 259 -15.02 4.66 -16.51
N TRP A 260 -14.94 5.62 -15.58
CA TRP A 260 -14.50 7.00 -15.87
C TRP A 260 -13.12 7.07 -16.50
N PHE A 261 -12.22 6.22 -16.03
CA PHE A 261 -10.83 6.20 -16.45
C PHE A 261 -10.50 5.00 -17.36
N ASN A 262 -11.43 4.08 -17.62
CA ASN A 262 -11.18 2.86 -18.40
C ASN A 262 -9.98 2.06 -17.84
N ILE A 263 -10.01 1.71 -16.55
CA ILE A 263 -8.87 1.06 -15.88
C ILE A 263 -9.03 -0.46 -15.95
N LYS A 264 -8.02 -1.17 -16.47
CA LYS A 264 -7.93 -2.64 -16.37
C LYS A 264 -6.93 -3.13 -15.36
N SER A 265 -5.82 -2.41 -15.19
CA SER A 265 -4.80 -2.67 -14.18
C SER A 265 -3.96 -1.41 -14.00
N PHE A 266 -3.35 -1.24 -12.84
CA PHE A 266 -2.55 -0.04 -12.55
C PHE A 266 -1.53 -0.30 -11.44
N PHE A 267 -0.48 0.52 -11.42
CA PHE A 267 0.44 0.62 -10.28
C PHE A 267 0.04 1.79 -9.38
N ILE A 268 0.18 1.59 -8.08
CA ILE A 268 0.09 2.63 -7.05
C ILE A 268 1.49 2.80 -6.48
N ILE A 269 2.05 4.00 -6.57
CA ILE A 269 3.39 4.32 -6.07
C ILE A 269 3.23 5.34 -4.96
N PRO A 270 3.62 5.02 -3.71
CA PRO A 270 3.62 6.00 -2.64
C PRO A 270 4.68 7.07 -2.90
N VAL A 271 4.34 8.34 -2.65
CA VAL A 271 5.26 9.48 -2.77
C VAL A 271 5.59 10.00 -1.38
N PHE A 272 6.85 9.85 -0.99
CA PHE A 272 7.34 10.15 0.34
C PHE A 272 8.77 10.68 0.29
N ASP A 273 9.12 11.57 1.21
CA ASP A 273 10.51 11.97 1.48
C ASP A 273 10.75 12.00 3.01
N ARG A 274 10.29 13.06 3.67
CA ARG A 274 10.19 13.14 5.14
C ARG A 274 8.74 13.05 5.60
N THR A 275 7.84 13.51 4.76
CA THR A 275 6.39 13.45 4.92
C THR A 275 5.80 12.67 3.76
N PHE A 276 4.60 12.13 3.98
CA PHE A 276 3.85 11.45 2.94
C PHE A 276 3.01 12.46 2.17
N TYR A 277 3.22 12.53 0.85
CA TYR A 277 2.56 13.51 -0.02
C TYR A 277 1.32 12.95 -0.69
N GLY A 278 1.32 11.64 -1.00
CA GLY A 278 0.24 11.03 -1.75
C GLY A 278 0.70 9.85 -2.59
N TRP A 279 0.02 9.61 -3.70
CA TRP A 279 0.26 8.46 -4.58
C TRP A 279 0.35 8.90 -6.03
N LEU A 280 1.28 8.27 -6.77
CA LEU A 280 1.21 8.22 -8.22
C LEU A 280 0.45 6.98 -8.64
N ILE A 281 -0.37 7.13 -9.67
CA ILE A 281 -1.02 6.01 -10.34
C ILE A 281 -0.58 5.98 -11.80
N PHE A 282 -0.04 4.84 -12.24
CA PHE A 282 0.30 4.58 -13.64
C PHE A 282 -0.56 3.45 -14.20
N ASP A 283 -1.11 3.64 -15.40
CA ASP A 283 -1.94 2.66 -16.11
C ASP A 283 -1.82 2.77 -17.64
N ASN A 284 -2.45 1.83 -18.37
CA ASN A 284 -2.41 1.77 -19.84
C ASN A 284 -3.76 2.04 -20.55
N ILE A 285 -4.76 2.59 -19.87
CA ILE A 285 -6.08 2.96 -20.45
C ILE A 285 -6.71 1.83 -21.30
N GLY A 286 -7.55 1.00 -20.69
CA GLY A 286 -8.28 -0.05 -21.40
C GLY A 286 -7.44 -1.26 -21.78
N GLU A 287 -6.14 -1.22 -21.49
CA GLU A 287 -5.19 -2.32 -21.66
C GLU A 287 -4.69 -2.83 -20.31
N GLU A 288 -4.41 -4.13 -20.27
CA GLU A 288 -3.83 -4.77 -19.10
C GLU A 288 -2.30 -4.62 -19.13
N LEU A 289 -1.73 -4.24 -18.00
CA LEU A 289 -0.29 -4.10 -17.81
C LEU A 289 0.33 -5.48 -17.59
N GLU A 290 1.40 -5.75 -18.33
CA GLU A 290 2.28 -6.88 -18.05
C GLU A 290 3.12 -6.56 -16.80
N PHE A 291 2.92 -7.30 -15.71
CA PHE A 291 3.70 -7.13 -14.49
C PHE A 291 5.10 -7.71 -14.63
N LYS A 292 6.13 -6.90 -14.38
CA LYS A 292 7.53 -7.35 -14.29
C LYS A 292 8.08 -7.00 -12.91
N PRO A 293 8.64 -7.95 -12.14
CA PRO A 293 9.17 -7.68 -10.79
C PRO A 293 10.17 -6.52 -10.73
N GLU A 294 11.00 -6.37 -11.77
CA GLU A 294 11.98 -5.28 -11.92
C GLU A 294 11.34 -3.88 -11.83
N MET A 295 10.07 -3.74 -12.24
CA MET A 295 9.35 -2.45 -12.23
C MET A 295 9.15 -1.90 -10.82
N ILE A 296 9.01 -2.76 -9.81
CA ILE A 296 8.77 -2.32 -8.43
C ILE A 296 9.92 -1.44 -7.93
N ASN A 297 11.17 -1.85 -8.17
CA ASN A 297 12.34 -1.10 -7.71
C ASN A 297 12.49 0.24 -8.44
N ILE A 298 12.18 0.29 -9.74
CA ILE A 298 12.25 1.52 -10.51
C ILE A 298 11.16 2.48 -10.04
N LEU A 299 9.92 1.99 -9.93
CA LEU A 299 8.78 2.78 -9.52
C LEU A 299 8.93 3.31 -8.09
N GLU A 300 9.53 2.53 -7.20
CA GLU A 300 9.89 2.98 -5.85
C GLU A 300 10.84 4.17 -5.92
N LYS A 301 11.94 4.07 -6.67
CA LYS A 301 12.88 5.18 -6.87
C LYS A 301 12.20 6.41 -7.48
N VAL A 302 11.31 6.23 -8.44
CA VAL A 302 10.53 7.33 -9.04
C VAL A 302 9.67 8.01 -7.99
N GLY A 303 8.99 7.24 -7.13
CA GLY A 303 8.21 7.76 -6.00
C GLY A 303 9.06 8.59 -5.04
N ASP A 304 10.24 8.09 -4.67
CA ASP A 304 11.18 8.78 -3.78
C ASP A 304 11.68 10.09 -4.39
N ARG A 305 12.07 10.08 -5.68
CA ARG A 305 12.57 11.26 -6.39
C ARG A 305 11.52 12.34 -6.53
N ILE A 306 10.29 11.95 -6.86
CA ILE A 306 9.16 12.88 -6.89
C ILE A 306 8.86 13.39 -5.47
N GLY A 307 9.00 12.56 -4.43
CA GLY A 307 8.89 13.00 -3.03
C GLY A 307 9.88 14.11 -2.68
N ILE A 308 11.15 13.95 -3.04
CA ILE A 308 12.20 14.96 -2.84
C ILE A 308 11.86 16.25 -3.60
N TYR A 309 11.37 16.13 -4.84
CA TYR A 309 10.93 17.26 -5.64
C TYR A 309 9.77 18.02 -5.00
N LEU A 310 8.75 17.31 -4.48
CA LEU A 310 7.63 17.93 -3.78
C LEU A 310 8.07 18.62 -2.49
N THR A 311 9.02 18.05 -1.74
CA THR A 311 9.62 18.73 -0.57
C THR A 311 10.26 20.06 -0.95
N ARG A 312 10.87 20.18 -2.15
CA ARG A 312 11.41 21.46 -2.64
C ARG A 312 10.29 22.43 -3.00
N CYS A 313 9.25 21.95 -3.68
CA CYS A 313 8.10 22.76 -4.07
C CYS A 313 7.36 23.33 -2.84
N ASP A 314 7.13 22.52 -1.80
CA ASP A 314 6.49 22.98 -0.55
C ASP A 314 7.26 24.12 0.13
N LYS A 315 8.60 24.13 0.02
CA LYS A 315 9.45 25.21 0.54
C LYS A 315 9.37 26.50 -0.28
N GLU A 316 8.95 26.40 -1.54
CA GLU A 316 8.75 27.56 -2.44
C GLU A 316 7.29 28.06 -2.41
N PHE A 317 6.31 27.19 -2.18
CA PHE A 317 4.90 27.54 -1.97
C PHE A 317 4.58 28.05 -0.55
N SER A 318 5.54 27.98 0.37
CA SER A 318 5.49 28.63 1.68
C SER A 318 5.78 30.14 1.63
N THR A 319 5.38 30.78 0.53
CA THR A 319 5.21 32.24 0.40
C THR A 319 3.80 32.71 0.79
N GLU A 320 2.96 31.89 1.41
CA GLU A 320 2.16 32.43 2.51
C GLU A 320 3.08 32.52 3.71
N PRO A 321 3.19 33.67 4.41
CA PRO A 321 4.05 33.76 5.57
C PRO A 321 3.61 32.66 6.52
N HIS A 322 4.47 31.67 6.74
CA HIS A 322 4.40 30.89 7.95
C HIS A 322 4.36 31.94 9.04
N LEU A 323 3.20 32.06 9.70
CA LEU A 323 3.10 32.86 10.88
C LEU A 323 4.18 32.30 11.79
N HIS A 324 5.17 33.12 12.12
CA HIS A 324 6.24 32.73 13.02
C HIS A 324 5.59 32.51 14.40
N ILE A 325 5.07 31.30 14.60
CA ILE A 325 4.58 30.81 15.87
C ILE A 325 5.82 30.38 16.65
N THR A 326 6.03 31.01 17.79
CA THR A 326 7.09 30.63 18.72
C THR A 326 6.78 29.28 19.36
N GLU A 327 7.80 28.58 19.86
CA GLU A 327 7.61 27.30 20.55
C GLU A 327 6.60 27.40 21.72
N ARG A 328 6.59 28.54 22.43
CA ARG A 328 5.63 28.80 23.52
C ARG A 328 4.20 28.96 23.02
N GLU A 329 4.00 29.69 21.92
CA GLU A 329 2.69 29.80 21.29
C GLU A 329 2.22 28.45 20.71
N MET A 330 3.14 27.61 20.23
CA MET A 330 2.82 26.27 19.74
C MET A 330 2.32 25.37 20.88
N ASN A 331 3.01 25.40 22.03
CA ASN A 331 2.60 24.63 23.21
C ASN A 331 1.21 25.07 23.71
N VAL A 332 0.94 26.39 23.72
CA VAL A 332 -0.38 26.92 24.05
C VAL A 332 -1.42 26.48 23.02
N LEU A 333 -1.10 26.51 21.73
CA LEU A 333 -1.99 26.08 20.65
C LEU A 333 -2.39 24.60 20.76
N HIS A 334 -1.46 23.72 21.10
CA HIS A 334 -1.75 22.30 21.31
C HIS A 334 -2.71 22.07 22.47
N LEU A 335 -2.45 22.69 23.62
CA LEU A 335 -3.31 22.55 24.80
C LEU A 335 -4.69 23.20 24.59
N LEU A 336 -4.77 24.28 23.82
CA LEU A 336 -6.05 24.84 23.37
C LEU A 336 -6.86 23.83 22.54
N ALA A 337 -6.19 23.08 21.66
CA ALA A 337 -6.83 22.07 20.81
C ALA A 337 -7.27 20.83 21.60
N GLU A 338 -6.59 20.51 22.70
CA GLU A 338 -6.99 19.48 23.67
C GLU A 338 -8.19 19.91 24.54
N GLY A 339 -8.64 21.17 24.40
CA GLY A 339 -9.80 21.71 25.12
C GLY A 339 -9.46 22.34 26.47
N CYS A 340 -8.18 22.50 26.81
CA CYS A 340 -7.77 23.07 28.09
C CYS A 340 -8.21 24.54 28.23
N ASN A 341 -8.61 24.93 29.43
CA ASN A 341 -8.87 26.32 29.79
C ASN A 341 -7.56 27.05 30.20
N ASN A 342 -7.61 28.38 30.34
CA ASN A 342 -6.40 29.17 30.57
C ASN A 342 -5.67 28.82 31.88
N LYS A 343 -6.42 28.38 32.90
CA LYS A 343 -5.87 27.96 34.19
C LYS A 343 -5.14 26.63 34.06
N GLU A 344 -5.74 25.66 33.37
CA GLU A 344 -5.11 24.36 33.08
C GLU A 344 -3.84 24.53 32.24
N ILE A 345 -3.87 25.39 31.21
CA ILE A 345 -2.69 25.69 30.39
C ILE A 345 -1.59 26.37 31.22
N ALA A 346 -1.97 27.28 32.12
CA ALA A 346 -1.03 27.98 32.99
C ALA A 346 -0.32 26.99 33.94
N GLU A 347 -1.07 26.06 34.52
CA GLU A 347 -0.53 25.00 35.38
C GLU A 347 0.41 24.06 34.60
N LEU A 348 -0.01 23.59 33.42
CA LEU A 348 0.77 22.65 32.60
C LEU A 348 2.06 23.24 32.02
N LEU A 349 2.08 24.55 31.72
CA LEU A 349 3.24 25.22 31.13
C LEU A 349 4.09 26.00 32.15
N HIS A 350 3.72 25.96 33.44
CA HIS A 350 4.32 26.76 34.51
C HIS A 350 4.33 28.27 34.20
N LEU A 351 3.18 28.79 33.77
CA LEU A 351 2.94 30.19 33.42
C LEU A 351 1.85 30.81 34.30
N SER A 352 1.68 32.14 34.23
CA SER A 352 0.49 32.78 34.80
C SER A 352 -0.68 32.73 33.81
N GLU A 353 -1.92 32.70 34.30
CA GLU A 353 -3.12 32.80 33.45
C GLU A 353 -3.12 34.06 32.57
N HIS A 354 -2.51 35.14 33.05
CA HIS A 354 -2.35 36.38 32.29
C HIS A 354 -1.42 36.16 31.08
N THR A 355 -0.27 35.53 31.29
CA THR A 355 0.68 35.20 30.23
C THR A 355 0.06 34.25 29.19
N VAL A 356 -0.79 33.31 29.62
CA VAL A 356 -1.54 32.44 28.70
C VAL A 356 -2.54 33.26 27.86
N LYS A 357 -3.24 34.23 28.45
CA LYS A 357 -4.12 35.14 27.69
C LYS A 357 -3.34 35.94 26.64
N ASP A 358 -2.12 36.36 26.95
CA ASP A 358 -1.27 37.09 26.01
C ASP A 358 -0.85 36.19 24.83
N TYR A 359 -0.45 34.94 25.09
CA TYR A 359 -0.16 33.98 24.02
C TYR A 359 -1.38 33.68 23.14
N ILE A 360 -2.57 33.51 23.74
CA ILE A 360 -3.82 33.33 22.98
C ILE A 360 -4.14 34.57 22.15
N SER A 361 -3.92 35.77 22.67
CA SER A 361 -4.16 37.03 21.97
C SER A 361 -3.20 37.19 20.79
N ASN A 362 -1.93 36.84 20.97
CA ASN A 362 -0.94 36.83 19.89
C ASN A 362 -1.29 35.80 18.81
N LEU A 363 -1.75 34.60 19.20
CA LEU A 363 -2.26 33.60 18.26
C LEU A 363 -3.50 34.08 17.50
N MET A 364 -4.42 34.82 18.14
CA MET A 364 -5.58 35.41 17.46
C MET A 364 -5.15 36.41 16.38
N VAL A 365 -4.22 37.30 16.71
CA VAL A 365 -3.66 38.28 15.74
C VAL A 365 -2.94 37.57 14.61
N LYS A 366 -2.08 36.59 14.94
CA LYS A 366 -1.34 35.82 13.95
C LYS A 366 -2.28 35.07 13.02
N PHE A 367 -3.30 34.40 13.55
CA PHE A 367 -4.18 33.54 12.75
C PHE A 367 -5.33 34.32 12.08
N ASP A 368 -5.42 35.64 12.28
CA ASP A 368 -6.60 36.44 11.92
C ASP A 368 -7.90 35.79 12.44
N ALA A 369 -7.84 35.33 13.70
CA ALA A 369 -8.90 34.59 14.35
C ALA A 369 -9.67 35.50 15.31
N LYS A 370 -11.00 35.44 15.25
CA LYS A 370 -11.92 36.24 16.06
C LYS A 370 -12.16 35.65 17.45
N ASN A 371 -11.88 34.36 17.62
CA ASN A 371 -12.05 33.65 18.88
C ASN A 371 -11.13 32.42 18.95
N ARG A 372 -11.00 31.88 20.16
CA ARG A 372 -10.15 30.70 20.43
C ARG A 372 -10.53 29.46 19.63
N ALA A 373 -11.81 29.24 19.31
CA ALA A 373 -12.24 28.10 18.50
C ALA A 373 -11.74 28.24 17.05
N GLN A 374 -11.75 29.46 16.52
CA GLN A 374 -11.20 29.77 15.21
C GLN A 374 -9.68 29.63 15.18
N ILE A 375 -8.96 29.95 16.27
CA ILE A 375 -7.52 29.66 16.37
C ILE A 375 -7.26 28.16 16.18
N VAL A 376 -7.99 27.32 16.92
CA VAL A 376 -7.84 25.86 16.86
C VAL A 376 -8.18 25.35 15.46
N ALA A 377 -9.29 25.79 14.87
CA ALA A 377 -9.69 25.40 13.52
C ALA A 377 -8.64 25.78 12.46
N ILE A 378 -8.05 26.98 12.55
CA ILE A 378 -6.98 27.42 11.65
C ILE A 378 -5.69 26.62 11.92
N GLY A 379 -5.38 26.33 13.18
CA GLY A 379 -4.26 25.47 13.59
C GLY A 379 -4.33 24.09 12.96
N PHE A 380 -5.50 23.45 12.95
CA PHE A 380 -5.73 22.19 12.24
C PHE A 380 -5.61 22.35 10.72
N ARG A 381 -6.24 23.38 10.13
CA ARG A 381 -6.21 23.63 8.68
C ARG A 381 -4.79 23.89 8.15
N LYS A 382 -3.96 24.57 8.92
CA LYS A 382 -2.56 24.91 8.57
C LYS A 382 -1.55 23.85 9.03
N GLY A 383 -2.00 22.74 9.64
CA GLY A 383 -1.13 21.63 10.06
C GLY A 383 -0.25 21.90 11.29
N TYR A 384 -0.54 22.96 12.05
CA TYR A 384 0.14 23.23 13.33
C TYR A 384 -0.35 22.31 14.45
N VAL A 385 -1.57 21.79 14.34
CA VAL A 385 -2.19 20.83 15.28
C VAL A 385 -2.55 19.56 14.50
N LYS A 386 -2.31 18.38 15.09
CA LYS A 386 -2.44 17.05 14.45
C LYS A 386 -3.68 16.30 14.88
#